data_AF-A0A352VM98-F1
#
_entry.id   AF-A0A352VM98-F1
#
_cell.length_a   1.000
_cell.length_b   1.000
_cell.length_c   1.000
_cell.angle_alpha   90.00
_cell.angle_beta   90.00
_cell.angle_gamma   90.00
#
_symmetry.space_group_name_H-M   'P 1'
#
loop_
_entity.id
_entity.type
_entity.pdbx_description
1 polymer ?
#
loop_
_entity_poly.entity_id
_entity_poly.type
_entity_poly.pdbx_seq_one_letter_code
_entity_poly.pdbx_strand_id
1 'polypeptide(L)' 'EHLGQPHAGEVPRLYHNNRDGTFTDVATAMGLDRIQYVMGSNYGDLDSDGYPDF' A
#
# COMPACT_ATOMS: atom_id res chain seq x y z
N GLU A 1 -7.92 -18.75 14.20
CA GLU A 1 -7.03 -19.91 14.10
C GLU A 1 -7.09 -20.44 12.67
N HIS A 2 -5.95 -20.69 12.04
CA HIS A 2 -5.80 -20.88 10.59
C HIS A 2 -5.57 -22.35 10.24
N LEU A 3 -6.45 -22.93 9.41
CA LEU A 3 -6.58 -24.37 9.09
C LEU A 3 -5.43 -24.98 8.24
N GLY A 4 -4.22 -24.44 8.30
CA GLY A 4 -3.03 -25.05 7.68
C GLY A 4 -3.07 -25.16 6.15
N GLN A 5 -4.00 -24.49 5.47
CA GLN A 5 -4.02 -24.40 4.02
C GLN A 5 -3.12 -23.23 3.56
N PRO A 6 -2.45 -23.32 2.39
CA PRO A 6 -1.84 -22.15 1.79
C PRO A 6 -2.95 -21.21 1.31
N HIS A 7 -3.13 -20.09 1.99
CA HIS A 7 -3.97 -19.02 1.48
C HIS A 7 -3.08 -18.14 0.61
N ALA A 8 -3.31 -18.16 -0.70
CA ALA A 8 -2.73 -17.19 -1.61
C ALA A 8 -3.45 -15.85 -1.39
N GLY A 9 -3.12 -15.16 -0.30
CA GLY A 9 -3.56 -13.79 -0.10
C GLY A 9 -2.73 -12.88 -0.98
N GLU A 10 -3.39 -12.02 -1.74
CA GLU A 10 -2.71 -10.93 -2.43
C GLU A 10 -2.22 -9.91 -1.40
N VAL A 11 -0.99 -9.45 -1.57
CA VAL A 11 -0.46 -8.33 -0.79
C VAL A 11 -0.84 -7.03 -1.48
N PRO A 12 -1.09 -5.94 -0.73
CA PRO A 12 -1.37 -4.64 -1.33
C PRO A 12 -0.22 -4.19 -2.24
N ARG A 13 -0.56 -3.45 -3.30
CA ARG A 13 0.41 -2.80 -4.18
C ARG A 13 0.29 -1.30 -4.03
N LEU A 14 1.43 -0.62 -3.95
CA LEU A 14 1.52 0.82 -3.88
C LEU A 14 2.58 1.27 -4.87
N TYR A 15 2.19 2.12 -5.82
CA TYR A 15 3.08 2.58 -6.88
C TYR A 15 3.36 4.07 -6.74
N HIS A 16 4.64 4.44 -6.75
CA HIS A 16 5.07 5.82 -6.85
C HIS A 16 5.22 6.21 -8.32
N ASN A 17 4.61 7.34 -8.73
CA ASN A 17 4.74 7.89 -10.07
C ASN A 17 6.05 8.71 -10.17
N ASN A 18 6.97 8.28 -11.04
CA ASN A 18 8.26 8.93 -11.22
C ASN A 18 8.21 10.18 -12.12
N ARG A 19 7.03 10.52 -12.66
CA ARG A 19 6.75 11.68 -13.53
C ARG A 19 7.46 11.65 -14.90
N ASP A 20 7.98 10.50 -15.28
CA ASP A 20 8.62 10.25 -16.58
C ASP A 20 7.87 9.19 -17.41
N GLY A 21 6.64 8.84 -16.99
CA GLY A 21 5.84 7.78 -17.58
C GLY A 21 6.09 6.40 -16.96
N THR A 22 6.96 6.30 -15.96
CA THR A 22 7.23 5.06 -15.22
C THR A 22 6.67 5.09 -13.79
N PHE A 23 6.51 3.90 -13.22
CA PHE A 23 6.03 3.69 -11.86
C PHE A 23 6.96 2.73 -11.12
N THR A 24 7.18 2.99 -9.83
CA THR A 24 7.97 2.13 -8.94
C THR A 24 7.06 1.51 -7.88
N ASP A 25 7.08 0.19 -7.73
CA ASP A 25 6.42 -0.49 -6.62
C ASP A 25 7.17 -0.19 -5.31
N VAL A 26 6.49 0.46 -4.38
CA VAL A 26 7.00 0.86 -3.07
C VAL A 26 6.24 0.17 -1.92
N ALA A 27 5.39 -0.83 -2.21
CA ALA A 27 4.56 -1.49 -1.22
C ALA A 27 5.38 -2.04 -0.04
N THR A 28 6.47 -2.76 -0.34
CA THR A 28 7.35 -3.33 0.69
C THR A 28 8.06 -2.26 1.51
N ALA A 29 8.51 -1.17 0.88
CA ALA A 29 9.18 -0.07 1.59
C ALA A 29 8.25 0.64 2.58
N MET A 30 6.94 0.61 2.32
CA MET A 30 5.90 1.18 3.17
C MET A 30 5.27 0.15 4.13
N GLY A 31 5.84 -1.06 4.25
CA GLY A 31 5.34 -2.09 5.17
C GLY A 31 4.04 -2.77 4.73
N LEU A 32 3.69 -2.68 3.44
CA LEU A 32 2.52 -3.34 2.84
C LEU A 32 2.85 -4.74 2.32
N ASP A 33 3.81 -5.43 2.94
CA ASP A 33 4.32 -6.75 2.55
C ASP A 33 3.53 -7.92 3.15
N ARG A 34 2.37 -7.64 3.75
CA ARG A 34 1.51 -8.62 4.43
C ARG A 34 0.16 -8.72 3.74
N ILE A 35 -0.43 -9.91 3.81
CA ILE A 35 -1.78 -10.16 3.33
C ILE A 35 -2.75 -9.27 4.10
N GLN A 36 -3.48 -8.42 3.39
CA GLN A 36 -4.47 -7.51 3.96
C GLN A 36 -5.72 -7.49 3.08
N TYR A 37 -6.89 -7.48 3.70
CA TYR A 37 -8.16 -7.27 3.00
C TYR A 37 -8.37 -5.77 2.76
N VAL A 38 -7.76 -5.25 1.69
CA VAL A 38 -7.85 -3.84 1.34
C VAL A 38 -9.15 -3.58 0.58
N MET A 39 -9.97 -2.64 1.08
CA MET A 39 -11.18 -2.17 0.39
C MET A 39 -11.01 -0.77 -0.23
N GLY A 40 -9.98 -0.02 0.18
CA GLY A 40 -9.69 1.33 -0.28
C GLY A 40 -8.53 1.94 0.50
N SER A 41 -8.10 3.12 0.06
CA SER A 41 -7.08 3.94 0.73
C SER A 41 -7.63 5.35 0.94
N ASN A 42 -7.32 5.97 2.09
CA ASN A 42 -7.79 7.30 2.46
C ASN A 42 -6.58 8.20 2.68
N TYR A 43 -6.70 9.47 2.32
CA TYR A 43 -5.62 10.45 2.43
C TYR A 43 -6.17 11.74 3.03
N GLY A 44 -5.34 12.45 3.79
CA GLY A 44 -5.68 13.75 4.38
C GLY A 44 -4.43 14.43 4.90
N ASP A 45 -4.44 15.76 4.97
CA ASP A 45 -3.38 16.57 5.56
C ASP A 45 -3.56 16.56 7.09
N LEU A 46 -2.83 15.68 7.77
CA LEU A 46 -2.87 15.43 9.20
C LEU A 46 -1.83 16.26 9.96
N ASP A 47 -0.73 16.65 9.32
CA ASP A 47 0.34 17.42 9.95
C ASP A 47 0.36 18.92 9.56
N SER A 48 -0.59 19.35 8.72
CA SER A 48 -0.78 20.73 8.26
C SER A 48 0.37 21.27 7.40
N ASP A 49 1.11 20.40 6.70
CA ASP A 49 2.18 20.82 5.78
C ASP A 49 1.67 21.17 4.37
N GLY A 50 0.38 20.98 4.11
CA GLY A 50 -0.27 21.25 2.83
C GLY A 50 -0.14 20.12 1.82
N TYR A 51 0.38 18.96 2.23
CA TYR A 51 0.44 17.74 1.47
C TYR A 51 -0.48 16.67 2.10
N PRO A 52 -1.15 15.84 1.29
CA PRO A 52 -1.88 14.71 1.83
C PRO A 52 -0.92 13.68 2.45
N ASP A 53 -1.24 13.22 3.66
CA ASP A 53 -0.56 12.15 4.36
C ASP A 53 -1.13 10.77 3.99
N PHE A 54 -0.27 9.77 4.18
CA PHE A 54 -0.46 8.36 3.82
C PHE A 54 -0.23 7.45 5.03
#